data_AF-A0A4S2UK58-F1
#
_entry.id   AF-A0A4S2UK58-F1
#
_cell.length_a   1.000
_cell.length_b   1.000
_cell.length_c   1.000
_cell.angle_alpha   90.00
_cell.angle_beta   90.00
_cell.angle_gamma   90.00
#
_symmetry.space_group_name_H-M   'P 1'
#
loop_
_entity.id
_entity.type
_entity.pdbx_description
1 polymer ?
#
loop_
_entity_poly.entity_id
_entity_poly.type
_entity_poly.pdbx_seq_one_letter_code
_entity_poly.pdbx_strand_id
1 'polypeptide(L)'
;MSGTTPRLGLKTWDQTDPFLRQDFNDNSARLDASPAPFLCTSGSRPAWGPNQAGMRIYETDTRRETVWTGTAWRETLSAPPVWSGYVAPNVGMGHTTHVYYKLATFVVNRPGALLVNLAVEVAIQSIYTMNLHFRTQIDGVDSMMGDGGSYIRVEQVQTSGGGWQRSYMVPAMGIRSVGVGSHNFGVHVWTDAGGVTQAGSARLVSARGSALLVNSQDT
;
A
#
# COMPACT_ATOMS: atom_id res chain seq x y z
N MET A 1 4.78 -44.82 25.31
CA MET A 1 3.88 -44.41 24.20
C MET A 1 3.89 -42.91 24.24
N SER A 2 4.64 -42.34 23.32
CA SER A 2 5.04 -40.94 23.33
C SER A 2 3.90 -40.02 22.95
N GLY A 3 4.02 -38.75 23.39
CA GLY A 3 3.12 -37.68 22.96
C GLY A 3 3.23 -37.40 21.47
N THR A 4 2.26 -36.66 20.95
CA THR A 4 2.27 -36.14 19.58
C THR A 4 2.44 -34.63 19.60
N THR A 5 3.12 -34.08 18.58
CA THR A 5 3.20 -32.62 18.45
C THR A 5 1.81 -32.03 18.21
N PRO A 6 1.47 -30.88 18.83
CA PRO A 6 0.11 -30.34 18.76
C PRO A 6 -0.39 -29.95 17.35
N ARG A 7 0.52 -29.69 16.39
CA ARG A 7 0.16 -29.14 15.07
C ARG A 7 0.17 -30.17 13.94
N LEU A 8 1.22 -30.98 13.87
CA LEU A 8 1.42 -31.95 12.78
C LEU A 8 1.17 -33.39 13.24
N GLY A 9 0.83 -33.57 14.53
CA GLY A 9 0.64 -34.87 15.15
C GLY A 9 1.90 -35.74 15.17
N LEU A 10 3.08 -35.19 14.81
CA LEU A 10 4.33 -35.96 14.70
C LEU A 10 4.60 -36.67 16.03
N LYS A 11 4.96 -37.96 15.96
CA LYS A 11 5.38 -38.72 17.13
C LYS A 11 6.66 -38.08 17.67
N THR A 12 6.66 -37.67 18.94
CA THR A 12 7.84 -37.12 19.60
C THR A 12 8.58 -38.22 20.34
N TRP A 13 9.86 -38.04 20.60
CA TRP A 13 10.62 -38.96 21.43
C TRP A 13 10.14 -38.89 22.89
N ASP A 14 9.85 -40.04 23.51
CA ASP A 14 9.84 -40.17 24.97
C ASP A 14 11.18 -40.80 25.41
N GLN A 15 11.64 -40.50 26.63
CA GLN A 15 13.01 -40.79 27.09
C GLN A 15 13.39 -42.29 27.11
N THR A 16 12.47 -43.18 26.70
CA THR A 16 12.58 -44.64 26.73
C THR A 16 12.31 -45.31 25.39
N ASP A 17 12.17 -44.56 24.28
CA ASP A 17 11.75 -45.14 23.00
C ASP A 17 12.90 -45.78 22.19
N PRO A 18 12.84 -47.09 21.88
CA PRO A 18 13.74 -47.70 20.89
C PRO A 18 13.48 -47.09 19.50
N PHE A 19 14.51 -46.89 18.69
CA PHE A 19 14.35 -46.23 17.38
C PHE A 19 13.48 -47.05 16.42
N LEU A 20 12.18 -46.78 16.37
CA LEU A 20 11.22 -47.50 15.52
C LEU A 20 11.20 -46.90 14.10
N ARG A 21 11.62 -47.68 13.11
CA ARG A 21 11.56 -47.30 11.68
C ARG A 21 10.16 -46.89 11.23
N GLN A 22 9.10 -47.44 11.84
CA GLN A 22 7.73 -47.09 11.51
C GLN A 22 7.41 -45.62 11.83
N ASP A 23 7.92 -45.11 12.95
CA ASP A 23 7.65 -43.73 13.37
C ASP A 23 8.33 -42.71 12.46
N PHE A 24 9.51 -43.07 11.94
CA PHE A 24 10.18 -42.31 10.90
C PHE A 24 9.33 -42.24 9.61
N ASN A 25 8.81 -43.39 9.15
CA ASN A 25 7.95 -43.42 7.96
C ASN A 25 6.65 -42.62 8.16
N ASP A 26 6.00 -42.77 9.33
CA ASP A 26 4.77 -42.05 9.68
C ASP A 26 4.99 -40.53 9.74
N ASN A 27 6.10 -40.08 10.33
CA ASN A 27 6.46 -38.67 10.41
C ASN A 27 6.92 -38.13 9.05
N SER A 28 7.64 -38.92 8.25
CA SER A 28 8.07 -38.53 6.89
C SER A 28 6.86 -38.25 6.00
N ALA A 29 5.85 -39.13 6.01
CA ALA A 29 4.62 -38.92 5.24
C ALA A 29 3.87 -37.64 5.66
N ARG A 30 3.97 -37.26 6.94
CA ARG A 30 3.35 -36.04 7.48
C ARG A 30 4.15 -34.77 7.20
N LEU A 31 5.47 -34.87 7.18
CA LEU A 31 6.37 -33.79 6.76
C LEU A 31 6.26 -33.54 5.26
N ASP A 32 6.18 -34.59 4.45
CA ASP A 32 5.86 -34.49 3.01
C ASP A 32 4.46 -33.90 2.77
N ALA A 33 3.52 -34.16 3.68
CA ALA A 33 2.19 -33.54 3.65
C ALA A 33 2.16 -32.10 4.20
N SER A 34 3.26 -31.58 4.76
CA SER A 34 3.34 -30.24 5.35
C SER A 34 4.08 -29.29 4.39
N PRO A 35 3.41 -28.24 3.86
CA PRO A 35 3.91 -27.57 2.67
C PRO A 35 4.98 -26.51 2.97
N ALA A 36 6.15 -26.71 2.38
CA ALA A 36 6.82 -25.62 1.65
C ALA A 36 5.91 -25.15 0.49
N PRO A 37 6.10 -23.92 -0.06
CA PRO A 37 5.30 -23.46 -1.19
C PRO A 37 5.40 -24.44 -2.36
N PHE A 38 4.26 -24.95 -2.84
CA PHE A 38 4.23 -25.83 -4.01
C PHE A 38 4.60 -25.02 -5.25
N LEU A 39 5.63 -25.46 -5.98
CA LEU A 39 6.14 -24.75 -7.15
C LEU A 39 5.31 -25.08 -8.39
N CYS A 40 4.78 -24.07 -9.07
CA CYS A 40 4.07 -24.25 -10.34
C CYS A 40 4.24 -23.04 -11.27
N THR A 41 3.49 -22.99 -12.37
CA THR A 41 3.25 -21.80 -13.19
C THR A 41 1.80 -21.35 -13.05
N SER A 42 1.45 -20.14 -13.48
CA SER A 42 0.07 -19.64 -13.45
C SER A 42 -0.94 -20.52 -14.20
N GLY A 43 -0.48 -21.28 -15.21
CA GLY A 43 -1.28 -22.24 -15.97
C GLY A 43 -1.25 -23.69 -15.46
N SER A 44 -0.45 -24.00 -14.43
CA SER A 44 -0.28 -25.35 -13.87
C SER A 44 -0.58 -25.42 -12.37
N ARG A 45 -1.45 -24.52 -11.89
CA ARG A 45 -1.91 -24.51 -10.49
C ARG A 45 -2.61 -25.85 -10.16
N PRO A 46 -2.34 -26.46 -9.00
CA PRO A 46 -2.98 -27.71 -8.65
C PRO A 46 -4.48 -27.50 -8.40
N ALA A 47 -5.29 -28.50 -8.75
CA ALA A 47 -6.71 -28.53 -8.40
C ALA A 47 -6.84 -29.03 -6.96
N TRP A 48 -6.95 -28.11 -6.01
CA TRP A 48 -7.10 -28.42 -4.59
C TRP A 48 -8.56 -28.39 -4.15
N GLY A 49 -8.87 -29.17 -3.11
CA GLY A 49 -10.17 -29.19 -2.47
C GLY A 49 -10.19 -28.34 -1.19
N PRO A 50 -11.31 -28.33 -0.45
CA PRO A 50 -11.44 -27.57 0.79
C PRO A 50 -10.42 -27.94 1.88
N ASN A 51 -9.95 -29.19 1.89
CA ASN A 51 -9.00 -29.70 2.90
C ASN A 51 -7.59 -29.10 2.79
N GLN A 52 -7.27 -28.45 1.67
CA GLN A 52 -5.98 -27.81 1.42
C GLN A 52 -6.03 -26.30 1.70
N ALA A 53 -7.10 -25.79 2.33
CA ALA A 53 -7.19 -24.37 2.69
C ALA A 53 -5.98 -23.95 3.55
N GLY A 54 -5.33 -22.85 3.18
CA GLY A 54 -4.12 -22.33 3.81
C GLY A 54 -2.81 -22.83 3.21
N MET A 55 -2.83 -23.83 2.33
CA MET A 55 -1.64 -24.25 1.60
C MET A 55 -1.21 -23.18 0.59
N ARG A 56 0.10 -23.06 0.35
CA ARG A 56 0.68 -22.02 -0.52
C ARG A 56 1.31 -22.60 -1.76
N ILE A 57 1.27 -21.84 -2.85
CA ILE A 57 2.05 -22.07 -4.06
C ILE A 57 2.98 -20.89 -4.33
N TYR A 58 4.06 -21.17 -5.05
CA TYR A 58 4.88 -20.14 -5.68
C TYR A 58 4.88 -20.36 -7.20
N GLU A 59 4.41 -19.34 -7.92
CA GLU A 59 4.34 -19.33 -9.38
C GLU A 59 5.66 -18.83 -9.96
N THR A 60 6.35 -19.69 -10.72
CA THR A 60 7.68 -19.43 -11.26
C THR A 60 7.69 -18.45 -12.44
N ASP A 61 6.59 -18.38 -13.20
CA ASP A 61 6.40 -17.47 -14.34
C ASP A 61 6.01 -16.06 -13.90
N THR A 62 5.06 -15.94 -12.96
CA THR A 62 4.59 -14.64 -12.46
C THR A 62 5.38 -14.14 -11.25
N ARG A 63 6.20 -15.00 -10.64
CA ARG A 63 6.95 -14.75 -9.38
C ARG A 63 6.04 -14.36 -8.22
N ARG A 64 4.88 -15.00 -8.11
CA ARG A 64 3.85 -14.70 -7.10
C ARG A 64 3.68 -15.84 -6.11
N GLU A 65 3.49 -15.48 -4.84
CA GLU A 65 3.03 -16.42 -3.82
C GLU A 65 1.51 -16.30 -3.69
N THR A 66 0.80 -17.43 -3.76
CA THR A 66 -0.65 -17.47 -3.55
C THR A 66 -1.00 -18.54 -2.53
N VAL A 67 -2.10 -18.34 -1.81
CA VAL A 67 -2.66 -19.22 -0.79
C VAL A 67 -4.03 -19.71 -1.27
N TRP A 68 -4.31 -21.00 -1.08
CA TRP A 68 -5.60 -21.59 -1.40
C TRP A 68 -6.61 -21.32 -0.28
N THR A 69 -7.80 -20.83 -0.59
CA THR A 69 -8.85 -20.54 0.42
C THR A 69 -9.81 -21.70 0.65
N GLY A 70 -9.56 -22.86 0.04
CA GLY A 70 -10.51 -23.97 -0.02
C GLY A 70 -11.38 -23.96 -1.28
N THR A 71 -11.48 -22.82 -1.98
CA THR A 71 -12.27 -22.65 -3.20
C THR A 71 -11.55 -21.92 -4.33
N ALA A 72 -10.56 -21.08 -4.03
CA ALA A 72 -9.80 -20.34 -5.03
C ALA A 72 -8.37 -20.01 -4.56
N TRP A 73 -7.49 -19.72 -5.52
CA TRP A 73 -6.17 -19.17 -5.26
C TRP A 73 -6.26 -17.67 -4.98
N ARG A 74 -5.61 -17.20 -3.91
CA ARG A 74 -5.54 -15.78 -3.54
C ARG A 74 -4.09 -15.38 -3.32
N GLU A 75 -3.67 -14.20 -3.77
CA GLU A 75 -2.32 -13.71 -3.48
C GLU A 75 -2.14 -13.56 -1.95
N THR A 76 -0.96 -13.93 -1.45
CA THR A 76 -0.59 -13.63 -0.06
C THR A 76 -0.54 -12.11 0.05
N LEU A 77 -1.04 -11.52 1.14
CA LEU A 77 -0.97 -10.07 1.41
C LEU A 77 0.48 -9.61 1.19
N SER A 78 0.76 -9.09 0.00
CA SER A 78 2.06 -8.56 -0.35
C SER A 78 2.24 -7.29 0.44
N ALA A 79 3.43 -7.10 0.99
CA ALA A 79 3.79 -5.87 1.69
C ALA A 79 3.29 -4.65 0.90
N PRO A 80 2.80 -3.59 1.57
CA PRO A 80 2.21 -2.43 0.91
C PRO A 80 3.14 -1.96 -0.21
N PRO A 81 2.65 -1.75 -1.44
CA PRO A 81 3.48 -1.20 -2.49
C PRO A 81 4.06 0.15 -2.02
N VAL A 82 5.36 0.15 -1.76
CA VAL A 82 6.16 1.35 -1.54
C VAL A 82 6.57 1.84 -2.92
N TRP A 83 6.16 3.03 -3.27
CA TRP A 83 6.52 3.66 -4.53
C TRP A 83 7.33 4.91 -4.24
N SER A 84 8.35 5.14 -5.07
CA SER A 84 9.09 6.40 -5.11
C SER A 84 8.77 7.05 -6.44
N GLY A 85 7.80 7.97 -6.45
CA GLY A 85 7.34 8.63 -7.67
C GLY A 85 7.86 10.05 -7.72
N TYR A 86 8.72 10.32 -8.70
CA TYR A 86 9.18 11.67 -9.00
C TYR A 86 8.19 12.31 -9.98
N VAL A 87 7.40 13.28 -9.51
CA VAL A 87 6.49 14.06 -10.36
C VAL A 87 6.87 15.52 -10.21
N ALA A 88 7.52 16.07 -11.24
CA ALA A 88 7.99 17.46 -11.30
C ALA A 88 7.28 18.34 -12.35
N PRO A 89 5.94 18.49 -12.38
CA PRO A 89 5.32 19.57 -13.11
C PRO A 89 5.37 20.84 -12.26
N ASN A 90 6.11 21.84 -12.75
CA ASN A 90 5.90 23.22 -12.31
C ASN A 90 4.46 23.62 -12.68
N VAL A 91 3.63 23.97 -11.70
CA VAL A 91 2.29 24.51 -11.94
C VAL A 91 2.19 25.84 -11.22
N GLY A 92 1.88 26.92 -11.94
CA GLY A 92 1.57 28.19 -11.29
C GLY A 92 0.28 28.06 -10.49
N MET A 93 0.29 28.47 -9.22
CA MET A 93 -0.89 28.39 -8.34
C MET A 93 -1.34 29.78 -7.92
N GLY A 94 -2.43 30.28 -8.52
CA GLY A 94 -3.09 31.52 -8.09
C GLY A 94 -4.03 31.33 -6.90
N HIS A 95 -4.83 32.35 -6.62
CA HIS A 95 -5.92 32.28 -5.65
C HIS A 95 -6.98 31.27 -6.12
N THR A 96 -7.53 30.45 -5.20
CA THR A 96 -8.50 29.37 -5.51
C THR A 96 -8.04 28.37 -6.58
N THR A 97 -6.73 28.24 -6.77
CA THR A 97 -6.20 27.35 -7.79
C THR A 97 -6.13 25.93 -7.25
N HIS A 98 -6.73 25.00 -7.98
CA HIS A 98 -6.71 23.58 -7.70
C HIS A 98 -5.76 22.88 -8.67
N VAL A 99 -4.83 22.08 -8.15
CA VAL A 99 -3.87 21.32 -8.95
C VAL A 99 -3.89 19.86 -8.52
N TYR A 100 -3.96 18.97 -9.50
CA TYR A 100 -4.06 17.54 -9.30
C TYR A 100 -2.83 16.85 -9.89
N TYR A 101 -2.09 16.14 -9.06
CA TYR A 101 -0.88 15.41 -9.45
C TYR A 101 -1.15 13.92 -9.36
N LYS A 102 -1.17 13.23 -10.50
CA LYS A 102 -1.12 11.75 -10.52
C LYS A 102 0.31 11.30 -10.20
N LEU A 103 0.46 10.51 -9.15
CA LEU A 103 1.77 10.06 -8.66
C LEU A 103 2.11 8.65 -9.15
N ALA A 104 1.15 7.72 -9.10
CA ALA A 104 1.30 6.40 -9.68
C ALA A 104 -0.06 5.70 -9.89
N THR A 105 0.02 4.47 -10.39
CA THR A 105 -1.10 3.57 -10.60
C THR A 105 -0.81 2.24 -9.90
N PHE A 106 -1.79 1.68 -9.21
CA PHE A 106 -1.70 0.38 -8.54
C PHE A 106 -2.81 -0.53 -9.06
N VAL A 107 -2.52 -1.81 -9.13
CA VAL A 107 -3.51 -2.84 -9.50
C VAL A 107 -3.96 -3.53 -8.23
N VAL A 108 -5.25 -3.43 -7.95
CA VAL A 108 -5.91 -4.10 -6.83
C VAL A 108 -6.58 -5.36 -7.36
N ASN A 109 -6.28 -6.49 -6.74
CA ASN A 109 -6.81 -7.80 -7.13
C ASN A 109 -8.12 -8.18 -6.42
N ARG A 110 -8.57 -7.37 -5.45
CA ARG A 110 -9.81 -7.60 -4.67
C ARG A 110 -10.39 -6.31 -4.11
N PRO A 111 -11.72 -6.20 -3.92
CA PRO A 111 -12.29 -5.01 -3.32
C PRO A 111 -11.78 -4.80 -1.89
N GLY A 112 -11.62 -3.55 -1.48
CA GLY A 112 -11.18 -3.19 -0.14
C GLY A 112 -11.11 -1.68 0.04
N ALA A 113 -10.54 -1.22 1.15
CA ALA A 113 -10.25 0.19 1.35
C ALA A 113 -8.75 0.44 1.13
N LEU A 114 -8.38 1.34 0.22
CA LEU A 114 -6.99 1.70 0.03
C LEU A 114 -6.63 2.88 0.94
N LEU A 115 -5.70 2.65 1.86
CA LEU A 115 -5.05 3.66 2.68
C LEU A 115 -3.80 4.17 1.96
N VAL A 116 -3.71 5.47 1.71
CA VAL A 116 -2.56 6.13 1.09
C VAL A 116 -1.94 7.09 2.09
N ASN A 117 -0.61 7.03 2.22
CA ASN A 117 0.19 7.96 2.99
C ASN A 117 1.25 8.59 2.10
N LEU A 118 1.28 9.93 2.03
CA LEU A 118 2.18 10.73 1.22
C LEU A 118 2.99 11.66 2.10
N ALA A 119 4.27 11.83 1.77
CA ALA A 119 5.13 12.92 2.19
C ALA A 119 5.40 13.78 0.95
N VAL A 120 4.89 15.00 0.95
CA VAL A 120 4.89 15.91 -0.19
C VAL A 120 5.82 17.08 0.09
N GLU A 121 6.80 17.28 -0.78
CA GLU A 121 7.67 18.45 -0.76
C GLU A 121 7.18 19.48 -1.77
N VAL A 122 6.87 20.68 -1.27
CA VAL A 122 6.50 21.82 -2.11
C VAL A 122 7.49 22.96 -1.94
N ALA A 123 7.85 23.61 -3.04
CA ALA A 123 8.61 24.85 -3.01
C ALA A 123 7.70 26.02 -3.40
N ILE A 124 7.78 27.09 -2.63
CA ILE A 124 6.79 28.17 -2.70
C ILE A 124 7.49 29.50 -2.80
N GLN A 125 7.00 30.33 -3.71
CA GLN A 125 7.38 31.72 -3.86
C GLN A 125 6.12 32.57 -3.74
N SER A 126 6.03 33.38 -2.68
CA SER A 126 4.88 34.26 -2.46
C SER A 126 5.31 35.54 -1.76
N ILE A 127 4.77 36.67 -2.24
CA ILE A 127 4.88 37.98 -1.59
C ILE A 127 3.81 38.20 -0.52
N TYR A 128 2.85 37.27 -0.39
CA TYR A 128 1.81 37.27 0.63
C TYR A 128 1.84 35.99 1.45
N THR A 129 1.17 36.02 2.60
CA THR A 129 0.88 34.79 3.33
C THR A 129 -0.11 33.94 2.55
N MET A 130 0.18 32.64 2.41
CA MET A 130 -0.64 31.69 1.65
C MET A 130 -0.93 30.44 2.46
N ASN A 131 -2.19 30.00 2.46
CA ASN A 131 -2.56 28.68 2.96
C ASN A 131 -2.59 27.71 1.77
N LEU A 132 -1.79 26.65 1.86
CA LEU A 132 -1.85 25.52 0.94
C LEU A 132 -2.46 24.33 1.64
N HIS A 133 -3.36 23.68 0.95
CA HIS A 133 -4.05 22.50 1.43
C HIS A 133 -3.71 21.30 0.54
N PHE A 134 -3.70 20.12 1.16
CA PHE A 134 -3.23 18.88 0.59
C PHE A 134 -4.20 17.77 0.95
N ARG A 135 -4.61 17.02 -0.06
CA ARG A 135 -5.39 15.78 0.10
C ARG A 135 -4.82 14.71 -0.80
N THR A 136 -4.85 13.48 -0.33
CA THR A 136 -4.61 12.35 -1.21
C THR A 136 -5.77 12.23 -2.20
N GLN A 137 -5.49 11.82 -3.43
CA GLN A 137 -6.51 11.46 -4.40
C GLN A 137 -6.41 9.99 -4.76
N ILE A 138 -7.58 9.37 -4.93
CA ILE A 138 -7.72 8.04 -5.51
C ILE A 138 -8.79 8.15 -6.59
N ASP A 139 -8.43 7.79 -7.82
CA ASP A 139 -9.26 7.89 -9.03
C ASP A 139 -9.88 9.27 -9.27
N GLY A 140 -9.08 10.32 -9.06
CA GLY A 140 -9.49 11.71 -9.31
C GLY A 140 -10.44 12.28 -8.25
N VAL A 141 -10.64 11.58 -7.14
CA VAL A 141 -11.49 12.05 -6.05
C VAL A 141 -10.69 12.13 -4.76
N ASP A 142 -10.90 13.23 -4.04
CA ASP A 142 -10.28 13.47 -2.74
C ASP A 142 -10.61 12.31 -1.78
N SER A 143 -9.54 11.76 -1.21
CA SER A 143 -9.59 10.69 -0.23
C SER A 143 -9.08 11.27 1.08
N MET A 144 -9.90 11.20 2.12
CA MET A 144 -9.63 11.80 3.42
C MET A 144 -9.83 10.78 4.52
N MET A 145 -9.01 10.88 5.56
CA MET A 145 -9.15 10.10 6.78
C MET A 145 -9.52 11.08 7.90
N GLY A 146 -10.78 11.06 8.34
CA GLY A 146 -11.35 12.08 9.23
C GLY A 146 -11.73 13.37 8.51
N ASP A 147 -11.82 14.49 9.26
CA ASP A 147 -12.37 15.76 8.78
C ASP A 147 -11.35 16.71 8.09
N GLY A 148 -10.07 16.36 8.04
CA GLY A 148 -9.01 17.33 7.69
C GLY A 148 -8.11 16.89 6.55
N GLY A 149 -8.11 17.66 5.46
CA GLY A 149 -6.92 17.73 4.60
C GLY A 149 -5.75 18.30 5.40
N SER A 150 -4.52 17.96 5.03
CA SER A 150 -3.35 18.59 5.64
C SER A 150 -3.18 19.98 5.06
N TYR A 151 -2.79 20.96 5.87
CA TYR A 151 -2.53 22.31 5.37
C TYR A 151 -1.26 22.87 5.99
N ILE A 152 -0.64 23.79 5.26
CA ILE A 152 0.44 24.62 5.77
C ILE A 152 0.11 26.09 5.53
N ARG A 153 0.46 26.92 6.50
CA ARG A 153 0.49 28.37 6.33
C ARG A 153 1.91 28.77 5.97
N VAL A 154 2.04 29.40 4.83
CA VAL A 154 3.31 29.86 4.28
C VAL A 154 3.36 31.34 4.52
N GLU A 155 4.22 31.74 5.44
CA GLU A 155 4.44 33.15 5.74
C GLU A 155 5.08 33.85 4.54
N GLN A 156 4.80 35.15 4.42
CA GLN A 156 5.37 36.01 3.40
C GLN A 156 6.89 35.83 3.36
N VAL A 157 7.38 35.35 2.22
CA VAL A 157 8.82 35.11 2.05
C VAL A 157 9.50 36.37 1.50
N GLN A 158 8.73 37.40 1.11
CA GLN A 158 9.31 38.62 0.56
C GLN A 158 8.47 39.90 0.61
N THR A 159 9.13 41.02 0.90
CA THR A 159 8.66 42.39 0.63
C THR A 159 9.22 42.98 -0.68
N SER A 160 10.30 42.43 -1.26
CA SER A 160 10.86 42.92 -2.54
C SER A 160 11.91 41.97 -3.21
N GLY A 161 11.58 41.32 -4.34
CA GLY A 161 12.56 40.82 -5.36
C GLY A 161 12.61 39.31 -5.74
N GLY A 162 12.14 38.89 -6.92
CA GLY A 162 12.07 37.45 -7.30
C GLY A 162 13.31 36.59 -7.02
N GLY A 163 13.12 35.38 -6.48
CA GLY A 163 14.19 34.37 -6.31
C GLY A 163 14.15 33.53 -5.02
N TRP A 164 13.41 33.94 -3.99
CA TRP A 164 13.34 33.18 -2.73
C TRP A 164 12.25 32.11 -2.77
N GLN A 165 12.65 30.86 -2.61
CA GLN A 165 11.76 29.71 -2.49
C GLN A 165 12.00 29.02 -1.15
N ARG A 166 10.93 28.76 -0.39
CA ARG A 166 10.98 27.87 0.78
C ARG A 166 10.41 26.51 0.42
N SER A 167 11.12 25.45 0.77
CA SER A 167 10.62 24.08 0.70
C SER A 167 9.92 23.71 2.01
N TYR A 168 8.74 23.10 1.90
CA TYR A 168 8.00 22.55 3.02
C TYR A 168 7.70 21.08 2.77
N MET A 169 7.79 20.28 3.82
CA MET A 169 7.30 18.90 3.81
C MET A 169 5.92 18.84 4.45
N VAL A 170 4.97 18.26 3.74
CA VAL A 170 3.58 18.12 4.18
C VAL A 170 3.17 16.65 4.10
N PRO A 171 2.82 16.01 5.22
CA PRO A 171 2.20 14.70 5.17
C PRO A 171 0.77 14.84 4.61
N ALA A 172 0.31 13.88 3.83
CA ALA A 172 -1.09 13.78 3.43
C ALA A 172 -1.53 12.31 3.48
N MET A 173 -2.63 12.05 4.18
CA MET A 173 -3.18 10.70 4.32
C MET A 173 -4.64 10.68 3.88
N GLY A 174 -5.06 9.54 3.32
CA GLY A 174 -6.47 9.32 3.01
C GLY A 174 -6.78 7.87 2.78
N ILE A 175 -8.07 7.55 2.88
CA ILE A 175 -8.60 6.20 2.70
C ILE A 175 -9.81 6.25 1.77
N ARG A 176 -9.95 5.25 0.88
CA ARG A 176 -11.10 5.13 -0.01
C ARG A 176 -11.40 3.69 -0.35
N SER A 177 -12.68 3.33 -0.42
CA SER A 177 -13.11 2.05 -0.99
C SER A 177 -12.78 1.97 -2.48
N VAL A 178 -12.14 0.87 -2.88
CA VAL A 178 -11.73 0.56 -4.26
C VAL A 178 -12.21 -0.83 -4.65
N GLY A 179 -12.48 -1.01 -5.94
CA GLY A 179 -12.85 -2.31 -6.52
C GLY A 179 -11.63 -3.14 -6.91
N VAL A 180 -11.88 -4.21 -7.68
CA VAL A 180 -10.81 -4.90 -8.41
C VAL A 180 -10.48 -4.07 -9.65
N GLY A 181 -9.19 -3.86 -9.91
CA GLY A 181 -8.76 -3.18 -11.13
C GLY A 181 -7.56 -2.26 -10.93
N SER A 182 -7.32 -1.45 -11.95
CA SER A 182 -6.26 -0.44 -11.95
C SER A 182 -6.80 0.87 -11.40
N HIS A 183 -6.10 1.44 -10.43
CA HIS A 183 -6.51 2.64 -9.74
C HIS A 183 -5.35 3.65 -9.73
N ASN A 184 -5.69 4.92 -9.96
CA ASN A 184 -4.72 6.01 -9.92
C ASN A 184 -4.72 6.60 -8.53
N PHE A 185 -3.56 6.95 -8.00
CA PHE A 185 -3.49 7.82 -6.83
C PHE A 185 -2.59 9.01 -7.07
N GLY A 186 -2.81 10.03 -6.27
CA GLY A 186 -2.19 11.33 -6.44
C GLY A 186 -2.30 12.21 -5.22
N VAL A 187 -1.95 13.48 -5.41
CA VAL A 187 -2.20 14.55 -4.44
C VAL A 187 -2.95 15.68 -5.12
N HIS A 188 -3.99 16.17 -4.43
CA HIS A 188 -4.67 17.41 -4.75
C HIS A 188 -4.10 18.50 -3.86
N VAL A 189 -3.58 19.56 -4.48
CA VAL A 189 -3.04 20.75 -3.82
C VAL A 189 -3.88 21.94 -4.21
N TRP A 190 -4.34 22.73 -3.23
CA TRP A 190 -5.11 23.94 -3.53
C TRP A 190 -4.85 25.09 -2.55
N THR A 191 -5.22 26.30 -2.97
CA THR A 191 -5.25 27.51 -2.15
C THR A 191 -6.69 27.85 -1.75
N ASP A 192 -6.93 28.22 -0.49
CA ASP A 192 -8.28 28.56 0.00
C ASP A 192 -8.71 29.98 -0.38
N ALA A 193 -10.01 30.16 -0.60
CA ALA A 193 -10.63 31.44 -0.97
C ALA A 193 -10.70 32.45 0.19
N GLY A 194 -10.80 31.97 1.45
CA GLY A 194 -11.16 32.78 2.63
C GLY A 194 -10.02 33.48 3.35
N GLY A 195 -8.77 33.38 2.87
CA GLY A 195 -7.60 34.04 3.45
C GLY A 195 -7.18 35.30 2.70
N VAL A 196 -6.36 36.14 3.33
CA VAL A 196 -5.62 37.30 2.76
C VAL A 196 -4.63 36.93 1.62
N THR A 197 -4.79 35.76 1.02
CA THR A 197 -3.92 35.16 0.01
C THR A 197 -4.11 35.86 -1.33
N GLN A 198 -3.22 36.76 -1.74
CA GLN A 198 -3.44 37.56 -2.96
C GLN A 198 -2.74 37.08 -4.25
N ALA A 199 -1.65 36.31 -4.18
CA ALA A 199 -1.06 35.55 -5.30
C ALA A 199 0.28 34.94 -4.87
N GLY A 200 0.58 33.73 -5.32
CA GLY A 200 1.89 33.08 -5.15
C GLY A 200 2.17 32.11 -6.30
N SER A 201 3.25 31.36 -6.20
CA SER A 201 3.46 30.15 -7.00
C SER A 201 3.92 29.05 -6.06
N ALA A 202 3.36 27.86 -6.23
CA ALA A 202 3.76 26.67 -5.49
C ALA A 202 4.07 25.57 -6.51
N ARG A 203 5.24 24.95 -6.39
CA ARG A 203 5.63 23.81 -7.22
C ARG A 203 5.74 22.56 -6.36
N LEU A 204 5.29 21.45 -6.89
CA LEU A 204 5.60 20.13 -6.33
C LEU A 204 7.05 19.80 -6.67
N VAL A 205 7.91 19.67 -5.65
CA VAL A 205 9.33 19.32 -5.81
C VAL A 205 9.49 17.81 -5.83
N SER A 206 8.92 17.14 -4.83
CA SER A 206 8.96 15.70 -4.71
C SER A 206 7.74 15.18 -3.97
N ALA A 207 7.36 13.93 -4.22
CA ALA A 207 6.34 13.24 -3.45
C ALA A 207 6.81 11.80 -3.21
N ARG A 208 6.65 11.30 -1.99
CA ARG A 208 7.02 9.93 -1.62
C ARG A 208 5.89 9.33 -0.80
N GLY A 209 5.71 8.03 -0.82
CA GLY A 209 4.64 7.46 -0.02
C GLY A 209 4.49 5.96 -0.13
N SER A 210 3.40 5.50 0.47
CA SER A 210 3.00 4.10 0.49
C SER A 210 1.49 4.00 0.34
N ALA A 211 1.02 2.96 -0.33
CA ALA A 211 -0.39 2.60 -0.35
C ALA A 211 -0.55 1.20 0.25
N LEU A 212 -1.57 1.01 1.08
CA LEU A 212 -1.91 -0.25 1.73
C LEU A 212 -3.39 -0.55 1.50
N LEU A 213 -3.71 -1.74 1.02
CA LEU A 213 -5.09 -2.21 1.02
C LEU A 213 -5.46 -2.68 2.43
N VAL A 214 -6.37 -1.97 3.08
CA VAL A 214 -6.93 -2.27 4.40
C VAL A 214 -8.38 -2.75 4.29
N ASN A 215 -8.83 -3.54 5.26
CA ASN A 215 -10.22 -4.00 5.37
C ASN A 215 -10.79 -4.63 4.08
N SER A 216 -10.03 -5.53 3.44
CA SER A 216 -10.61 -6.41 2.42
C SER A 216 -11.61 -7.32 3.11
N GLN A 217 -12.86 -7.35 2.65
CA GLN A 217 -13.82 -8.35 3.13
C GLN A 217 -13.35 -9.73 2.65
N ASP A 218 -12.67 -10.46 3.52
CA ASP A 218 -12.38 -11.87 3.34
C ASP A 218 -13.66 -12.65 3.69
N THR A 219 -14.63 -12.65 2.77
CA THR A 219 -15.66 -13.70 2.73
C THR A 219 -15.15 -14.91 1.94
#